data_AF-A0A078FI80-F1
#
_entry.id   AF-A0A078FI80-F1
#
_cell.length_a   1.000
_cell.length_b   1.000
_cell.length_c   1.000
_cell.angle_alpha   90.00
_cell.angle_beta   90.00
_cell.angle_gamma   90.00
#
_symmetry.space_group_name_H-M   'P 1'
#
loop_
_entity.id
_entity.type
_entity.pdbx_description
1 polymer ?
#
loop_
_entity_poly.entity_id
_entity_poly.type
_entity_poly.pdbx_seq_one_letter_code
_entity_poly.pdbx_strand_id
1 'polypeptide(L)'
;MIDFKNDTGKSPYDDTNVYYDYIKKSISFEVSKNQFMDKIRSLRKKYIGKEKPSFTKPHDQKSYRLCQYIWGPDGMGLESAVKSNGASKKSQKKTKKLDSVKQELSFGASPNGKTHDWFENSFLVKGIAGFGVDEHYVKQRWSLVPVETKKKVEEKLKLLQAKEIEFVLQKTEVLHEVTTMIAEASKNKPLDI
;
A
#
# COMPACT_ATOMS: atom_id res chain seq x y z
N MET A 1 -1.85 16.36 -13.88
CA MET A 1 -0.62 15.85 -13.23
C MET A 1 0.56 15.87 -14.17
N ILE A 2 0.46 15.24 -15.35
CA ILE A 2 1.52 15.21 -16.36
C ILE A 2 1.89 16.62 -16.81
N ASP A 3 0.90 17.38 -17.30
CA ASP A 3 1.13 18.74 -17.81
C ASP A 3 1.66 19.67 -16.72
N PHE A 4 1.06 19.61 -15.52
CA PHE A 4 1.56 20.36 -14.36
C PHE A 4 3.04 20.09 -14.06
N LYS A 5 3.48 18.82 -14.10
CA LYS A 5 4.88 18.46 -13.86
C LYS A 5 5.76 18.97 -14.99
N ASN A 6 5.31 18.89 -16.24
CA ASN A 6 6.07 19.37 -17.40
C ASN A 6 6.24 20.90 -17.37
N ASP A 7 5.20 21.63 -16.99
CA ASP A 7 5.20 23.09 -16.98
C ASP A 7 5.94 23.67 -15.76
N THR A 8 5.82 23.00 -14.61
CA THR A 8 6.28 23.55 -13.31
C THR A 8 7.56 22.87 -12.81
N GLY A 9 7.91 21.70 -13.33
CA GLY A 9 9.00 20.85 -12.84
C GLY A 9 8.77 20.24 -11.45
N LYS A 10 7.66 20.58 -10.77
CA LYS A 10 7.34 20.16 -9.40
C LYS A 10 6.35 18.99 -9.40
N SER A 11 6.41 18.17 -8.35
CA SER A 11 5.40 17.14 -8.14
C SER A 11 4.07 17.76 -7.75
N PRO A 12 2.92 17.26 -8.26
CA PRO A 12 1.59 17.62 -7.76
C PRO A 12 1.38 17.42 -6.25
N TYR A 13 2.28 16.67 -5.60
CA TYR A 13 2.24 16.36 -4.18
C TYR A 13 3.12 17.28 -3.32
N ASP A 14 4.06 18.02 -3.91
CA ASP A 14 4.94 18.93 -3.18
C ASP A 14 4.15 20.15 -2.67
N ASP A 15 3.30 20.69 -3.54
CA ASP A 15 2.36 21.76 -3.21
C ASP A 15 0.99 21.50 -3.83
N THR A 16 0.11 20.98 -2.99
CA THR A 16 -1.26 20.64 -3.39
C THR A 16 -2.15 21.86 -3.63
N ASN A 17 -1.81 23.04 -3.12
CA ASN A 17 -2.54 24.28 -3.41
C ASN A 17 -2.24 24.73 -4.84
N VAL A 18 -0.95 24.82 -5.18
CA VAL A 18 -0.49 25.23 -6.52
C VAL A 18 -1.00 24.28 -7.59
N TYR A 19 -0.98 22.96 -7.30
CA TYR A 19 -1.53 21.98 -8.22
C TYR A 19 -3.05 22.13 -8.41
N TYR A 20 -3.79 22.36 -7.33
CA TYR A 20 -5.23 22.56 -7.39
C TYR A 20 -5.59 23.82 -8.17
N ASP A 21 -4.89 24.94 -7.95
CA ASP A 21 -5.14 26.20 -8.67
C ASP A 21 -4.81 26.10 -10.16
N TYR A 22 -3.81 25.30 -10.53
CA TYR A 22 -3.48 24.99 -11.92
C TYR A 22 -4.64 24.23 -12.60
N ILE A 23 -5.16 23.18 -11.94
CA ILE A 23 -6.23 22.34 -12.53
C ILE A 23 -7.60 23.02 -12.46
N LYS A 24 -7.87 23.83 -11.44
CA LYS A 24 -9.18 24.49 -11.24
C LYS A 24 -9.61 25.28 -12.47
N LYS A 25 -8.66 25.87 -13.20
CA LYS A 25 -8.90 26.62 -14.45
C LYS A 25 -9.43 25.75 -15.59
N SER A 26 -9.20 24.44 -15.54
CA SER A 26 -9.61 23.47 -16.56
C SER A 26 -10.89 22.73 -16.21
N ILE A 27 -11.49 22.99 -15.04
CA ILE A 27 -12.74 22.37 -14.59
C ILE A 27 -13.88 23.36 -14.80
N SER A 28 -14.92 22.94 -15.52
CA SER A 28 -16.06 23.81 -15.87
C SER A 28 -17.04 24.08 -14.73
N PHE A 29 -16.79 23.54 -13.54
CA PHE A 29 -17.65 23.66 -12.36
C PHE A 29 -16.81 23.87 -11.11
N GLU A 30 -17.43 24.46 -10.07
CA GLU A 30 -16.74 24.70 -8.82
C GLU A 30 -16.56 23.41 -8.03
N VAL A 31 -15.32 23.11 -7.65
CA VAL A 31 -14.94 21.92 -6.87
C VAL A 31 -14.05 22.40 -5.75
N SER A 32 -14.27 21.96 -4.52
CA SER A 32 -13.34 22.29 -3.43
C SER A 32 -12.04 21.51 -3.57
N LYS A 33 -10.94 22.05 -3.02
CA LYS A 33 -9.64 21.36 -3.01
C LYS A 33 -9.74 19.95 -2.43
N ASN A 34 -10.52 19.80 -1.36
CA ASN A 34 -10.71 18.51 -0.70
C ASN A 34 -11.40 17.51 -1.63
N GLN A 35 -12.52 17.90 -2.25
CA GLN A 35 -13.23 17.05 -3.22
C GLN A 35 -12.33 16.63 -4.39
N PHE A 36 -11.54 17.57 -4.92
CA PHE A 36 -10.59 17.28 -5.97
C PHE A 36 -9.52 16.26 -5.53
N MET A 37 -8.86 16.51 -4.40
CA MET A 37 -7.82 15.62 -3.89
C MET A 37 -8.37 14.24 -3.50
N ASP A 38 -9.57 14.17 -2.93
CA ASP A 38 -10.26 12.92 -2.63
C ASP A 38 -10.60 12.15 -3.91
N LYS A 39 -10.96 12.86 -4.99
CA LYS A 39 -11.15 12.24 -6.30
C LYS A 39 -9.84 11.65 -6.82
N ILE A 40 -8.72 12.36 -6.72
CA ILE A 40 -7.40 11.85 -7.12
C ILE A 40 -7.03 10.60 -6.29
N ARG A 41 -7.22 10.62 -4.97
CA ARG A 41 -6.97 9.47 -4.08
C ARG A 41 -7.83 8.26 -4.44
N SER A 42 -9.12 8.46 -4.66
CA SER A 42 -10.05 7.38 -5.00
C SER A 42 -9.72 6.75 -6.36
N LEU A 43 -9.32 7.56 -7.35
CA LEU A 43 -8.86 7.07 -8.66
C LEU A 43 -7.59 6.23 -8.53
N ARG A 44 -6.58 6.72 -7.78
CA ARG A 44 -5.36 5.95 -7.52
C ARG A 44 -5.66 4.62 -6.85
N LYS A 45 -6.51 4.62 -5.81
CA LYS A 45 -6.92 3.38 -5.12
C LYS A 45 -7.65 2.41 -6.06
N LYS A 46 -8.53 2.93 -6.92
CA LYS A 46 -9.30 2.12 -7.89
C LYS A 46 -8.39 1.40 -8.89
N TYR A 47 -7.37 2.10 -9.41
CA TYR A 47 -6.57 1.63 -10.55
C TYR A 47 -5.19 1.06 -10.19
N ILE A 48 -4.59 1.43 -9.06
CA ILE A 48 -3.28 0.90 -8.61
C ILE A 48 -3.44 -0.20 -7.55
N GLY A 49 -4.49 -0.14 -6.73
CA GLY A 49 -4.66 -1.04 -5.59
C GLY A 49 -5.12 -2.47 -5.91
N LYS A 50 -5.33 -2.82 -7.19
CA LYS A 50 -5.79 -4.15 -7.60
C LYS A 50 -4.76 -4.83 -8.48
N GLU A 51 -4.33 -6.03 -8.11
CA GLU A 51 -3.60 -6.92 -9.03
C GLU A 51 -4.56 -7.36 -10.15
N LYS A 52 -4.38 -6.78 -11.34
CA LYS A 52 -5.16 -7.05 -12.58
C LYS A 52 -6.63 -6.62 -12.53
N PRO A 53 -6.91 -5.33 -12.74
CA PRO A 53 -8.27 -4.89 -13.01
C PRO A 53 -8.73 -5.32 -14.42
N SER A 54 -9.79 -6.12 -14.50
CA SER A 54 -10.51 -6.36 -15.76
C SER A 54 -11.39 -5.16 -16.08
N PHE A 55 -11.16 -4.51 -17.23
CA PHE A 55 -11.98 -3.41 -17.71
C PHE A 55 -12.85 -3.87 -18.86
N THR A 56 -14.16 -3.68 -18.74
CA THR A 56 -15.11 -3.93 -19.82
C THR A 56 -15.29 -2.71 -20.74
N LYS A 57 -14.93 -1.50 -20.26
CA LYS A 57 -15.12 -0.24 -21.00
C LYS A 57 -13.80 0.32 -21.55
N PRO A 58 -13.75 0.77 -22.82
CA PRO A 58 -12.55 1.36 -23.41
C PRO A 58 -12.01 2.60 -22.67
N HIS A 59 -12.91 3.41 -22.10
CA HIS A 59 -12.51 4.59 -21.34
C HIS A 59 -11.76 4.22 -20.06
N ASP A 60 -12.25 3.21 -19.32
CA ASP A 60 -11.62 2.73 -18.08
C ASP A 60 -10.22 2.17 -18.40
N GLN A 61 -10.04 1.53 -19.55
CA GLN A 61 -8.73 1.05 -20.00
C GLN A 61 -7.75 2.19 -20.29
N LYS A 62 -8.19 3.26 -20.98
CA LYS A 62 -7.35 4.45 -21.22
C LYS A 62 -6.99 5.14 -19.91
N SER A 63 -7.96 5.33 -19.02
CA SER A 63 -7.73 5.89 -17.69
C SER A 63 -6.75 5.06 -16.88
N TYR A 64 -6.86 3.73 -16.93
CA TYR A 64 -5.92 2.83 -16.27
C TYR A 64 -4.50 2.98 -16.80
N ARG A 65 -4.30 3.04 -18.13
CA ARG A 65 -2.97 3.27 -18.72
C ARG A 65 -2.35 4.58 -18.23
N LEU A 66 -3.14 5.65 -18.20
CA LEU A 66 -2.69 6.94 -17.66
C LEU A 66 -2.38 6.85 -16.16
N CYS A 67 -3.21 6.16 -15.38
CA CYS A 67 -2.97 5.95 -13.94
C CYS A 67 -1.68 5.15 -13.68
N GLN A 68 -1.41 4.12 -14.49
CA GLN A 68 -0.16 3.35 -14.43
C GLN A 68 1.05 4.21 -14.81
N TYR A 69 0.91 5.08 -15.82
CA TYR A 69 1.98 6.01 -16.16
C TYR A 69 2.25 7.05 -15.07
N ILE A 70 1.24 7.45 -14.30
CA ILE A 70 1.41 8.44 -13.22
C ILE A 70 1.91 7.77 -11.92
N TRP A 71 1.34 6.62 -11.54
CA TRP A 71 1.50 6.00 -10.21
C TRP A 71 1.96 4.53 -10.23
N GLY A 72 2.21 3.97 -11.41
CA GLY A 72 2.69 2.60 -11.56
C GLY A 72 4.17 2.45 -11.18
N PRO A 73 4.72 1.23 -11.29
CA PRO A 73 6.11 0.92 -10.93
C PRO A 73 7.14 1.80 -11.64
N ASP A 74 6.90 2.08 -12.93
CA ASP A 74 7.70 2.97 -13.78
C ASP A 74 7.04 4.35 -13.94
N GLY A 75 6.21 4.74 -12.97
CA GLY A 75 5.40 5.95 -13.06
C GLY A 75 6.26 7.21 -13.03
N MET A 76 5.71 8.32 -13.52
CA MET A 76 6.34 9.65 -13.59
C MET A 76 6.95 10.14 -12.25
N GLY A 77 6.59 9.56 -11.10
CA GLY A 77 7.24 9.81 -9.81
C GLY A 77 8.69 9.31 -9.71
N LEU A 78 9.16 8.47 -10.65
CA LEU A 78 10.49 7.85 -10.62
C LEU A 78 11.58 8.65 -11.37
N GLU A 79 11.22 9.51 -12.33
CA GLU A 79 12.19 10.05 -13.30
C GLU A 79 12.98 11.30 -12.88
N SER A 80 12.81 11.83 -11.67
CA SER A 80 13.62 12.98 -11.21
C SER A 80 14.99 12.59 -10.63
N ALA A 81 15.34 11.30 -10.60
CA ALA A 81 16.69 10.84 -10.21
C ALA A 81 17.46 10.26 -11.41
N VAL A 82 18.00 11.17 -12.23
CA VAL A 82 19.32 11.08 -12.89
C VAL A 82 19.61 9.85 -13.79
N LYS A 83 19.71 10.14 -15.10
CA LYS A 83 20.58 9.45 -16.06
C LYS A 83 21.95 9.10 -15.44
N SER A 84 22.30 7.82 -15.38
CA SER A 84 23.68 7.40 -15.68
C SER A 84 23.74 5.97 -16.22
N ASN A 85 24.18 5.89 -17.48
CA ASN A 85 24.86 4.82 -18.21
C ASN A 85 24.79 3.36 -17.72
N GLY A 86 24.26 2.52 -18.63
CA GLY A 86 25.08 1.44 -19.19
C GLY A 86 24.76 0.01 -18.76
N ALA A 87 24.68 -0.85 -19.77
CA ALA A 87 24.74 -2.32 -19.73
C ALA A 87 23.46 -3.10 -19.36
N SER A 88 22.71 -3.37 -20.43
CA SER A 88 22.00 -4.62 -20.72
C SER A 88 22.56 -5.90 -20.06
N LYS A 89 21.67 -6.75 -19.50
CA LYS A 89 21.69 -8.21 -19.72
C LYS A 89 20.36 -8.91 -19.34
N LYS A 90 19.72 -9.44 -20.39
CA LYS A 90 18.89 -10.65 -20.53
C LYS A 90 18.55 -11.50 -19.28
N SER A 91 17.24 -11.81 -19.21
CA SER A 91 16.64 -13.16 -19.17
C SER A 91 16.94 -14.09 -17.99
N GLN A 92 15.91 -14.50 -17.24
CA GLN A 92 15.33 -15.85 -17.40
C GLN A 92 14.13 -16.11 -16.48
N LYS A 93 13.07 -16.58 -17.13
CA LYS A 93 11.90 -17.26 -16.60
C LYS A 93 12.30 -18.59 -15.96
N LYS A 94 11.91 -18.86 -14.71
CA LYS A 94 11.74 -20.23 -14.19
C LYS A 94 10.59 -20.30 -13.19
N THR A 95 9.54 -20.99 -13.63
CA THR A 95 8.42 -21.53 -12.87
C THR A 95 8.86 -22.58 -11.83
N LYS A 96 8.37 -22.48 -10.60
CA LYS A 96 8.05 -23.58 -9.64
C LYS A 96 7.05 -22.98 -8.63
N LYS A 97 5.75 -23.22 -8.82
CA LYS A 97 4.90 -24.23 -8.14
C LYS A 97 4.68 -23.92 -6.65
N LEU A 98 3.39 -23.79 -6.31
CA LEU A 98 2.79 -23.68 -4.97
C LEU A 98 3.58 -24.42 -3.89
N ASP A 99 3.77 -23.77 -2.74
CA ASP A 99 3.35 -24.37 -1.47
C ASP A 99 3.10 -23.31 -0.38
N SER A 100 1.89 -23.43 0.16
CA SER A 100 1.45 -23.26 1.54
C SER A 100 1.95 -22.08 2.41
N VAL A 101 0.99 -21.18 2.67
CA VAL A 101 0.66 -20.55 3.95
C VAL A 101 1.64 -20.86 5.10
N LYS A 102 2.44 -19.86 5.45
CA LYS A 102 2.88 -19.57 6.83
C LYS A 102 3.14 -18.06 6.94
N GLN A 103 2.10 -17.32 7.27
CA GLN A 103 2.24 -15.97 7.82
C GLN A 103 2.69 -16.12 9.27
N GLU A 104 3.96 -16.47 9.46
CA GLU A 104 4.62 -16.49 10.75
C GLU A 104 4.94 -15.05 11.14
N LEU A 105 4.12 -14.53 12.06
CA LEU A 105 4.40 -13.33 12.83
C LEU A 105 5.58 -13.61 13.77
N SER A 106 6.79 -13.48 13.26
CA SER A 106 8.02 -13.53 14.05
C SER A 106 9.00 -12.46 13.55
N PHE A 107 9.01 -11.33 14.26
CA PHE A 107 10.10 -10.34 14.20
C PHE A 107 11.12 -10.70 15.28
N GLY A 108 11.72 -11.88 15.18
CA GLY A 108 12.83 -12.33 16.01
C GLY A 108 14.08 -12.50 15.14
N ALA A 109 15.15 -11.80 15.51
CA ALA A 109 16.37 -11.59 14.73
C ALA A 109 16.98 -12.87 14.11
N SER A 110 17.41 -12.76 12.84
CA SER A 110 18.25 -13.74 12.15
C SER A 110 19.70 -13.25 12.09
N PRO A 111 20.71 -14.13 12.23
CA PRO A 111 22.09 -13.74 12.48
C PRO A 111 22.81 -13.46 11.16
N ASN A 112 22.70 -12.22 10.65
CA ASN A 112 23.70 -11.76 9.68
C ASN A 112 23.84 -10.23 9.66
N GLY A 113 24.74 -9.71 10.50
CA GLY A 113 25.73 -8.66 10.15
C GLY A 113 25.30 -7.30 9.59
N LYS A 114 24.02 -7.01 9.39
CA LYS A 114 23.49 -5.69 9.07
C LYS A 114 22.34 -5.43 10.03
N THR A 115 22.44 -4.38 10.84
CA THR A 115 21.35 -3.92 11.70
C THR A 115 20.15 -3.60 10.82
N HIS A 116 19.27 -4.58 10.64
CA HIS A 116 18.08 -4.43 9.83
C HIS A 116 17.07 -3.64 10.68
N ASP A 117 16.86 -2.37 10.35
CA ASP A 117 15.94 -1.48 11.08
C ASP A 117 14.53 -2.09 11.05
N TRP A 118 13.88 -2.22 12.21
CA TRP A 118 12.54 -2.79 12.33
C TRP A 118 11.52 -1.96 11.53
N PHE A 119 11.80 -0.66 11.38
CA PHE A 119 10.95 0.26 10.65
C PHE A 119 10.89 -0.07 9.16
N GLU A 120 12.01 -0.49 8.55
CA GLU A 120 12.05 -0.80 7.12
C GLU A 120 11.18 -2.00 6.73
N ASN A 121 11.01 -2.96 7.64
CA ASN A 121 10.11 -4.11 7.46
C ASN A 121 8.71 -3.87 8.00
N SER A 122 8.44 -2.71 8.59
CA SER A 122 7.14 -2.40 9.15
C SER A 122 6.14 -2.03 8.05
N PHE A 123 4.85 -2.21 8.33
CA PHE A 123 3.79 -1.74 7.44
C PHE A 123 3.76 -0.22 7.31
N LEU A 124 4.46 0.53 8.18
CA LEU A 124 4.43 2.00 8.19
C LEU A 124 5.03 2.58 6.90
N VAL A 125 6.13 2.02 6.40
CA VAL A 125 6.78 2.49 5.15
C VAL A 125 5.80 2.34 3.99
N LYS A 126 5.27 1.14 3.79
CA LYS A 126 4.29 0.85 2.74
C LYS A 126 2.98 1.61 2.92
N GLY A 127 2.54 1.81 4.17
CA GLY A 127 1.36 2.56 4.54
C GLY A 127 1.47 4.03 4.15
N ILE A 128 2.58 4.68 4.51
CA ILE A 128 2.88 6.07 4.15
C ILE A 128 3.06 6.20 2.63
N ALA A 129 3.72 5.23 1.98
CA ALA A 129 3.86 5.23 0.53
C ALA A 129 2.52 5.06 -0.21
N GLY A 130 1.58 4.35 0.40
CA GLY A 130 0.18 4.29 -0.04
C GLY A 130 -0.49 5.67 -0.14
N PHE A 131 -0.04 6.65 0.65
CA PHE A 131 -0.51 8.04 0.56
C PHE A 131 0.20 8.88 -0.51
N GLY A 132 1.23 8.34 -1.18
CA GLY A 132 1.91 8.99 -2.32
C GLY A 132 3.27 9.57 -2.00
N VAL A 133 3.84 9.21 -0.85
CA VAL A 133 5.21 9.55 -0.47
C VAL A 133 6.15 8.45 -0.97
N ASP A 134 7.31 8.80 -1.51
CA ASP A 134 8.31 7.82 -1.94
C ASP A 134 8.87 7.01 -0.74
N GLU A 135 9.01 5.69 -0.88
CA GLU A 135 9.49 4.83 0.20
C GLU A 135 10.91 5.17 0.65
N HIS A 136 11.79 5.51 -0.29
CA HIS A 136 13.17 5.89 0.02
C HIS A 136 13.20 7.23 0.76
N TYR A 137 12.36 8.18 0.35
CA TYR A 137 12.15 9.43 1.07
C TYR A 137 11.60 9.22 2.48
N VAL A 138 10.65 8.30 2.67
CA VAL A 138 10.13 7.94 4.01
C VAL A 138 11.25 7.40 4.90
N LYS A 139 12.06 6.46 4.38
CA LYS A 139 13.20 5.89 5.10
C LYS A 139 14.25 6.96 5.44
N GLN A 140 14.56 7.84 4.50
CA GLN A 140 15.50 8.94 4.72
C GLN A 140 14.98 9.93 5.77
N ARG A 141 13.71 10.32 5.73
CA ARG A 141 13.13 11.20 6.75
C ARG A 141 13.05 10.51 8.10
N TRP A 142 12.77 9.21 8.13
CA TRP A 142 12.78 8.42 9.35
C TRP A 142 14.18 8.33 9.95
N SER A 143 15.24 8.18 9.16
CA SER A 143 16.61 8.09 9.68
C SER A 143 17.00 9.34 10.49
N LEU A 144 16.47 10.52 10.11
CA LEU A 144 16.67 11.80 10.80
C LEU A 144 15.89 11.93 12.13
N VAL A 145 14.88 11.08 12.39
CA VAL A 145 14.09 11.16 13.62
C VAL A 145 14.92 10.71 14.83
N PRO A 146 14.87 11.42 15.97
CA PRO A 146 15.60 11.03 17.18
C PRO A 146 15.20 9.65 17.69
N VAL A 147 16.17 8.91 18.23
CA VAL A 147 15.99 7.53 18.73
C VAL A 147 14.91 7.43 19.79
N GLU A 148 14.78 8.42 20.68
CA GLU A 148 13.73 8.48 21.70
C GLU A 148 12.31 8.48 21.10
N THR A 149 12.13 9.18 19.98
CA THR A 149 10.84 9.26 19.29
C THR A 149 10.57 7.96 18.53
N LYS A 150 11.59 7.38 17.90
CA LYS A 150 11.49 6.07 17.24
C LYS A 150 11.07 4.98 18.21
N LYS A 151 11.66 4.95 19.41
CA LYS A 151 11.32 3.99 20.47
C LYS A 151 9.85 4.08 20.90
N LYS A 152 9.31 5.29 21.07
CA LYS A 152 7.88 5.50 21.38
C LYS A 152 6.95 4.95 20.30
N VAL A 153 7.34 5.03 19.03
CA VAL A 153 6.56 4.46 17.92
C VAL A 153 6.63 2.93 17.93
N GLU A 154 7.81 2.37 18.18
CA GLU A 154 8.00 0.92 18.32
C GLU A 154 7.13 0.32 19.45
N GLU A 155 7.10 0.97 20.61
CA GLU A 155 6.27 0.54 21.75
C GLU A 155 4.77 0.59 21.42
N LYS A 156 4.32 1.63 20.71
CA LYS A 156 2.93 1.72 20.23
C LYS A 156 2.58 0.58 19.26
N LEU A 157 3.51 0.20 18.38
CA LEU A 157 3.31 -0.93 17.47
C LEU A 157 3.22 -2.26 18.19
N LYS A 158 4.09 -2.52 19.17
CA LYS A 158 4.01 -3.72 20.01
C LYS A 158 2.68 -3.80 20.74
N LEU A 159 2.21 -2.68 21.29
CA LEU A 159 0.91 -2.61 21.95
C LEU A 159 -0.25 -2.89 20.98
N LEU A 160 -0.21 -2.33 19.76
CA LEU A 160 -1.23 -2.61 18.73
C LEU A 160 -1.21 -4.08 18.30
N GLN A 161 -0.03 -4.66 18.13
CA GLN A 161 0.11 -6.07 17.78
C GLN A 161 -0.46 -6.99 18.86
N ALA A 162 -0.22 -6.69 20.14
CA ALA A 162 -0.82 -7.43 21.25
C ALA A 162 -2.35 -7.40 21.19
N LYS A 163 -2.95 -6.23 20.92
CA LYS A 163 -4.40 -6.09 20.75
C LYS A 163 -4.94 -6.85 19.54
N GLU A 164 -4.20 -6.86 18.43
CA GLU A 164 -4.60 -7.61 17.24
C GLU A 164 -4.60 -9.13 17.50
N ILE A 165 -3.60 -9.63 18.22
CA ILE A 165 -3.55 -11.05 18.65
C ILE A 165 -4.72 -11.37 19.59
N GLU A 166 -4.98 -10.52 20.59
CA GLU A 166 -6.13 -10.68 21.50
C GLU A 166 -7.46 -10.71 20.74
N PHE A 167 -7.64 -9.80 19.79
CA PHE A 167 -8.83 -9.77 18.94
C PHE A 167 -8.97 -11.01 18.05
N VAL A 168 -7.87 -11.52 17.50
CA VAL A 168 -7.86 -12.77 16.74
C VAL A 168 -8.24 -13.94 17.63
N LEU A 169 -7.75 -14.00 18.88
CA LEU A 169 -8.13 -15.03 19.85
C LEU A 169 -9.63 -15.01 20.14
N GLN A 170 -10.21 -13.83 20.39
CA GLN A 170 -11.65 -13.68 20.58
C GLN A 170 -12.44 -14.16 19.35
N LYS A 171 -11.98 -13.82 18.14
CA LYS A 171 -12.61 -14.33 16.90
C LYS A 171 -12.55 -15.85 16.79
N THR A 172 -11.42 -16.47 17.18
CA THR A 172 -11.29 -17.93 17.14
C THR A 172 -12.16 -18.62 18.17
N GLU A 173 -12.37 -18.01 19.33
CA GLU A 173 -13.28 -18.53 20.37
C GLU A 173 -14.73 -18.55 19.87
N VAL A 174 -15.20 -17.44 19.30
CA VAL A 174 -16.55 -17.37 18.69
C VAL A 174 -16.69 -18.40 17.56
N LEU A 175 -15.66 -18.54 16.72
CA LEU A 175 -15.68 -19.52 15.63
C LEU A 175 -15.80 -20.95 16.17
N HIS A 176 -15.06 -21.27 17.23
CA HIS A 176 -15.12 -22.57 17.90
C HIS A 176 -16.50 -22.82 18.51
N GLU A 177 -17.08 -21.84 19.21
CA GLU A 177 -18.41 -21.93 19.78
C GLU A 177 -19.47 -22.21 18.71
N VAL A 178 -19.50 -21.42 17.64
CA VAL A 178 -20.43 -21.62 16.51
C VAL A 178 -20.24 -23.01 15.87
N THR A 179 -19.00 -23.43 15.68
CA THR A 179 -18.69 -24.76 15.12
C THR A 179 -19.20 -25.88 16.02
N THR A 180 -19.08 -25.71 17.35
CA THR A 180 -19.56 -26.67 18.36
C THR A 180 -21.09 -26.75 18.33
N MET A 181 -21.79 -25.61 18.31
CA MET A 181 -23.25 -25.55 18.21
C MET A 181 -23.78 -26.25 16.94
N ILE A 182 -23.11 -26.04 15.79
CA ILE A 182 -23.48 -26.71 14.54
C ILE A 182 -23.28 -28.23 14.65
N ALA A 183 -22.16 -28.67 15.23
CA ALA A 183 -21.88 -30.09 15.42
C ALA A 183 -22.89 -30.77 16.36
N GLU A 184 -23.29 -30.11 17.44
CA GLU A 184 -24.31 -30.61 18.38
C GLU A 184 -25.70 -30.66 17.72
N ALA A 185 -26.11 -29.61 17.02
CA ALA A 185 -27.37 -29.59 16.28
C ALA A 185 -27.44 -30.70 15.21
N SER A 186 -26.31 -31.04 14.61
CA SER A 186 -26.21 -32.11 13.61
C SER A 186 -26.32 -33.51 14.23
N LYS A 187 -25.91 -33.70 15.50
CA LYS A 187 -26.05 -34.98 16.23
C LYS A 187 -27.48 -35.25 16.69
N ASN A 188 -28.26 -34.20 16.91
CA ASN A 188 -29.63 -34.28 17.44
C ASN A 188 -30.71 -34.38 16.35
N LYS A 189 -30.33 -34.57 15.08
CA LYS A 189 -31.29 -34.81 14.00
C LYS A 189 -31.70 -36.29 14.03
N PRO A 190 -32.98 -36.64 14.27
CA PRO A 190 -33.43 -38.01 14.12
C PRO A 190 -33.24 -38.43 12.66
N LEU A 191 -32.74 -39.65 12.46
CA LEU A 191 -32.76 -40.30 11.16
C LEU A 191 -34.23 -40.50 10.79
N ASP A 192 -34.77 -39.64 9.93
CA ASP A 192 -36.04 -39.91 9.25
C ASP A 192 -35.81 -41.15 8.36
N ILE A 193 -36.24 -42.32 8.86
CA ILE A 193 -36.42 -43.58 8.12
C ILE A 193 -37.89 -43.65 7.69
#